data_AF-A0A6P0UDF9-F1
#
_entry.id   AF-A0A6P0UDF9-F1
#
_cell.length_a   1.000
_cell.length_b   1.000
_cell.length_c   1.000
_cell.angle_alpha   90.00
_cell.angle_beta   90.00
_cell.angle_gamma   90.00
#
_symmetry.space_group_name_H-M   'P 1'
#
loop_
_entity.id
_entity.type
_entity.pdbx_description
1 polymer ?
#
loop_
_entity_poly.entity_id
_entity_poly.type
_entity_poly.pdbx_seq_one_letter_code
_entity_poly.pdbx_strand_id
1 'polypeptide(L)'
;EEKILASDRHPHIQAEELVVPSYSSYLGWLQPWGLKFLREEFLKGLGNSNSKSNFSERIYIGRANARYRRIMNEAELVEILSQFGFTYITPESMSLENQIATFANAKIIVAPHGSGLTNIVFCNPGTKIIEIFSPHYLRYYYWQISQLLGLEHYYLIGEAFSCYPIRNIMYESSLVEDIFVNLGSLNLMLKAIGII
;
A
#
# COMPACT_ATOMS: atom_id res chain seq x y z
N GLU A 1 17.03 -15.37 -14.71
CA GLU A 1 15.94 -14.50 -15.22
C GLU A 1 15.15 -15.08 -16.40
N GLU A 2 15.49 -16.25 -16.96
CA GLU A 2 14.79 -16.85 -18.11
C GLU A 2 13.42 -17.54 -17.83
N LYS A 3 12.75 -17.24 -16.71
CA LYS A 3 11.50 -17.93 -16.31
C LYS A 3 10.24 -17.05 -16.33
N ILE A 4 10.35 -15.80 -16.76
CA ILE A 4 9.22 -14.87 -16.81
C ILE A 4 8.91 -14.56 -18.27
N LEU A 5 7.78 -15.07 -18.75
CA LEU A 5 7.23 -14.74 -20.07
C LEU A 5 6.14 -13.68 -19.90
N ALA A 6 6.38 -12.49 -20.45
CA ALA A 6 5.39 -11.42 -20.43
C ALA A 6 4.30 -11.72 -21.50
N SER A 7 3.05 -11.84 -21.07
CA SER A 7 1.93 -12.25 -21.93
C SER A 7 1.58 -11.23 -23.02
N ASP A 8 1.93 -9.96 -22.82
CA ASP A 8 1.81 -8.88 -23.82
C ASP A 8 2.81 -9.03 -24.97
N ARG A 9 3.96 -9.66 -24.72
CA ARG A 9 5.00 -9.94 -25.72
C ARG A 9 4.91 -11.34 -26.31
N HIS A 10 4.37 -12.30 -25.55
CA HIS A 10 4.20 -13.70 -25.95
C HIS A 10 2.72 -14.12 -25.81
N PRO A 11 1.85 -13.66 -26.72
CA PRO A 11 0.40 -13.89 -26.60
C PRO A 11 -0.03 -15.35 -26.86
N HIS A 12 0.86 -16.19 -27.40
CA HIS A 12 0.59 -17.59 -27.70
C HIS A 12 1.69 -18.44 -27.06
N ILE A 13 1.31 -19.30 -26.12
CA ILE A 13 2.20 -20.22 -25.41
C ILE A 13 1.58 -21.61 -25.47
N GLN A 14 2.41 -22.62 -25.75
CA GLN A 14 2.04 -24.01 -25.64
C GLN A 14 2.83 -24.63 -24.49
N ALA A 15 2.15 -25.39 -23.64
CA ALA A 15 2.76 -26.12 -22.53
C ALA A 15 2.18 -27.54 -22.47
N GLU A 16 2.98 -28.51 -22.04
CA GLU A 16 2.50 -29.86 -21.76
C GLU A 16 1.58 -29.88 -20.54
N GLU A 17 1.87 -29.04 -19.55
CA GLU A 17 1.06 -28.83 -18.35
C GLU A 17 0.98 -27.33 -18.03
N LEU A 18 -0.22 -26.83 -17.76
CA LEU A 18 -0.47 -25.45 -17.39
C LEU A 18 -1.16 -25.39 -16.02
N VAL A 19 -0.44 -24.89 -15.02
CA VAL A 19 -1.00 -24.61 -13.68
C VAL A 19 -1.50 -23.17 -13.66
N VAL A 20 -2.83 -23.00 -13.60
CA VAL A 20 -3.45 -21.67 -13.50
C VAL A 20 -4.17 -21.58 -12.14
N PRO A 21 -3.89 -20.56 -11.32
CA PRO A 21 -4.70 -20.32 -10.13
C PRO A 21 -6.12 -19.95 -10.55
N SER A 22 -7.12 -20.54 -9.90
CA SER A 22 -8.50 -20.08 -10.04
C SER A 22 -8.68 -18.75 -9.29
N TYR A 23 -9.56 -17.90 -9.80
CA TYR A 23 -9.95 -16.71 -9.05
C TYR A 23 -10.71 -17.14 -7.79
N SER A 24 -10.25 -16.65 -6.64
CA SER A 24 -10.93 -16.88 -5.36
C SER A 24 -12.31 -16.19 -5.28
N SER A 25 -12.54 -15.16 -6.10
CA SER A 25 -13.86 -14.61 -6.43
C SER A 25 -13.82 -13.61 -7.60
N TYR A 26 -14.92 -12.89 -7.84
CA TYR A 26 -15.00 -11.80 -8.83
C TYR A 26 -13.88 -10.77 -8.64
N LEU A 27 -13.37 -10.25 -9.77
CA LEU A 27 -12.27 -9.30 -9.78
C LEU A 27 -12.58 -8.09 -8.89
N GLY A 28 -11.66 -7.78 -7.98
CA GLY A 28 -11.78 -6.66 -7.04
C GLY A 28 -12.54 -6.97 -5.75
N TRP A 29 -13.15 -8.16 -5.62
CA TRP A 29 -13.80 -8.60 -4.39
C TRP A 29 -12.89 -9.52 -3.60
N LEU A 30 -12.53 -9.11 -2.39
CA LEU A 30 -11.78 -9.96 -1.48
C LEU A 30 -12.72 -10.88 -0.68
N GLN A 31 -12.41 -12.17 -0.65
CA GLN A 31 -13.12 -13.14 0.18
C GLN A 31 -12.46 -13.28 1.56
N PRO A 32 -13.25 -13.36 2.65
CA PRO A 32 -12.72 -13.53 4.00
C PRO A 32 -11.81 -14.76 4.17
N TRP A 33 -12.12 -15.87 3.47
CA TRP A 33 -11.33 -17.09 3.56
C TRP A 33 -9.90 -16.91 3.02
N GLY A 34 -9.73 -16.14 1.94
CA GLY A 34 -8.43 -15.91 1.32
C GLY A 34 -7.53 -15.07 2.23
N LEU A 35 -8.11 -14.04 2.85
CA LEU A 35 -7.46 -13.22 3.87
C LEU A 35 -7.04 -14.06 5.09
N LYS A 36 -7.95 -14.93 5.57
CA LYS A 36 -7.67 -15.87 6.66
C LYS A 36 -6.52 -16.82 6.31
N PHE A 37 -6.57 -17.43 5.12
CA PHE A 37 -5.53 -18.32 4.63
C PHE A 37 -4.16 -17.63 4.60
N LEU A 38 -4.05 -16.44 4.01
CA LEU A 38 -2.79 -15.69 3.98
C LEU A 38 -2.25 -15.44 5.39
N ARG A 39 -3.11 -15.02 6.32
CA ARG A 39 -2.69 -14.76 7.69
C ARG A 39 -2.25 -16.02 8.41
N GLU A 40 -3.00 -17.10 8.28
CA GLU A 40 -2.64 -18.38 8.89
C GLU A 40 -1.34 -18.92 8.33
N GLU A 41 -1.12 -18.87 7.02
CA GLU A 41 0.11 -19.40 6.42
C GLU A 41 1.34 -18.56 6.75
N PHE A 42 1.23 -17.22 6.70
CA PHE A 42 2.39 -16.35 6.81
C PHE A 42 2.67 -15.86 8.24
N LEU A 43 1.68 -15.82 9.14
CA LEU A 43 1.91 -15.36 10.53
C LEU A 43 2.37 -16.46 11.49
N LYS A 44 2.17 -17.75 11.16
CA LYS A 44 2.59 -18.89 12.01
C LYS A 44 4.07 -18.83 12.41
N GLY A 45 4.94 -18.31 11.53
CA GLY A 45 6.39 -18.25 11.74
C GLY A 45 6.89 -17.12 12.65
N LEU A 46 6.06 -16.11 12.96
CA LEU A 46 6.46 -14.94 13.74
C LEU A 46 6.60 -15.22 15.26
N GLY A 47 5.98 -16.29 15.75
CA GLY A 47 5.82 -16.56 17.19
C GLY A 47 7.09 -16.84 17.99
N ASN A 48 8.22 -17.13 17.33
CA ASN A 48 9.48 -17.51 17.99
C ASN A 48 10.60 -16.47 17.89
N SER A 49 10.35 -15.33 17.23
CA SER A 49 11.35 -14.27 17.10
C SER A 49 11.14 -13.23 18.20
N ASN A 50 12.03 -13.18 19.18
CA ASN A 50 12.17 -12.10 20.18
C ASN A 50 12.49 -10.71 19.55
N SER A 51 12.17 -10.48 18.27
CA SER A 51 12.57 -9.31 17.47
C SER A 51 11.51 -8.21 17.40
N LYS A 52 10.44 -8.26 18.22
CA LYS A 52 9.45 -7.17 18.31
C LYS A 52 10.09 -5.80 18.56
N SER A 53 11.32 -5.74 19.09
CA SER A 53 12.05 -4.49 19.37
C SER A 53 12.64 -3.78 18.14
N ASN A 54 12.71 -4.40 16.96
CA ASN A 54 13.50 -3.83 15.84
C ASN A 54 12.66 -3.20 14.72
N PHE A 55 11.34 -3.34 14.75
CA PHE A 55 10.45 -2.77 13.73
C PHE A 55 9.71 -1.55 14.28
N SER A 56 9.55 -0.52 13.45
CA SER A 56 8.81 0.68 13.86
C SER A 56 7.31 0.39 13.95
N GLU A 57 6.64 1.04 14.91
CA GLU A 57 5.18 1.01 15.03
C GLU A 57 4.50 2.06 14.11
N ARG A 58 5.26 3.03 13.60
CA ARG A 58 4.76 4.09 12.71
C ARG A 58 5.56 4.04 11.42
N ILE A 59 4.91 3.68 10.32
CA ILE A 59 5.59 3.51 9.03
C ILE A 59 4.97 4.38 7.94
N TYR A 60 5.82 4.94 7.10
CA TYR A 60 5.45 5.56 5.84
C TYR A 60 5.96 4.68 4.71
N ILE A 61 5.06 4.21 3.84
CA ILE A 61 5.42 3.42 2.67
C ILE A 61 5.74 4.37 1.54
N GLY A 62 6.99 4.45 1.13
CA GLY A 62 7.39 5.28 0.01
C GLY A 62 7.08 4.66 -1.35
N ARG A 63 7.19 5.49 -2.40
CA ARG A 63 7.04 5.06 -3.81
C ARG A 63 8.21 5.48 -4.70
N ALA A 64 9.39 5.73 -4.14
CA ALA A 64 10.57 6.18 -4.89
C ALA A 64 10.92 5.29 -6.12
N ASN A 65 10.70 3.97 -6.02
CA ASN A 65 10.96 3.03 -7.13
C ASN A 65 9.76 2.79 -8.05
N ALA A 66 8.60 3.43 -7.80
CA ALA A 66 7.42 3.25 -8.61
C ALA A 66 7.48 4.09 -9.89
N ARG A 67 6.98 3.54 -11.00
CA ARG A 67 6.93 4.24 -12.30
C ARG A 67 5.90 5.37 -12.37
N TYR A 68 4.89 5.34 -11.50
CA TYR A 68 3.75 6.25 -11.53
C TYR A 68 3.09 6.37 -10.15
N ARG A 69 2.21 7.38 -10.01
CA ARG A 69 1.55 7.76 -8.74
C ARG A 69 2.58 8.01 -7.65
N ARG A 70 3.60 8.79 -7.97
CA ARG A 70 4.64 9.25 -7.04
C ARG A 70 4.12 10.45 -6.26
N ILE A 71 4.56 10.60 -5.02
CA ILE A 71 4.32 11.85 -4.29
C ILE A 71 5.31 12.89 -4.82
N MET A 72 4.82 13.99 -5.39
CA MET A 72 5.66 15.05 -5.96
C MET A 72 6.44 15.82 -4.89
N ASN A 73 5.84 16.02 -3.71
CA ASN A 73 6.41 16.67 -2.54
C ASN A 73 6.75 15.64 -1.44
N GLU A 74 7.38 14.52 -1.82
CA GLU A 74 7.68 13.42 -0.89
C GLU A 74 8.69 13.83 0.17
N ALA A 75 9.66 14.68 -0.19
CA ALA A 75 10.69 15.14 0.74
C ALA A 75 10.06 15.89 1.92
N GLU A 76 9.15 16.83 1.65
CA GLU A 76 8.43 17.59 2.68
C GLU A 76 7.49 16.70 3.48
N LEU A 77 6.84 15.74 2.83
CA LEU A 77 5.98 14.75 3.50
C LEU A 77 6.79 13.90 4.49
N VAL A 78 7.93 13.37 4.06
CA VAL A 78 8.82 12.54 4.89
C VAL A 78 9.38 13.34 6.05
N GLU A 79 9.78 14.58 5.81
CA GLU A 79 10.26 15.48 6.87
C GLU A 79 9.20 15.63 7.97
N ILE A 80 7.96 15.99 7.62
CA ILE A 80 6.85 16.12 8.59
C ILE A 80 6.59 14.81 9.32
N LEU A 81 6.47 13.69 8.60
CA LEU A 81 6.16 12.40 9.21
C LEU A 81 7.28 11.93 10.16
N SER A 82 8.55 12.19 9.82
CA SER A 82 9.69 11.82 10.67
C SER A 82 9.67 12.51 12.04
N GLN A 83 9.18 13.75 12.12
CA GLN A 83 9.00 14.49 13.37
C GLN A 83 7.99 13.80 14.31
N PHE A 84 7.09 12.99 13.74
CA PHE A 84 6.08 12.21 14.47
C PHE A 84 6.45 10.74 14.63
N GLY A 85 7.73 10.39 14.44
CA GLY A 85 8.27 9.06 14.67
C GLY A 85 8.00 8.05 13.57
N PHE A 86 7.56 8.48 12.38
CA PHE A 86 7.39 7.58 11.25
C PHE A 86 8.72 7.18 10.63
N THR A 87 8.83 5.91 10.26
CA THR A 87 9.96 5.36 9.51
C THR A 87 9.56 5.19 8.05
N TYR A 88 10.34 5.78 7.14
CA TYR A 88 10.21 5.54 5.70
C TYR A 88 10.64 4.10 5.37
N ILE A 89 9.80 3.35 4.66
CA ILE A 89 10.11 2.00 4.19
C ILE A 89 9.83 1.84 2.70
N THR A 90 10.49 0.87 2.07
CA THR A 90 10.24 0.44 0.69
C THR A 90 10.09 -1.08 0.71
N PRO A 91 8.85 -1.61 0.76
CA PRO A 91 8.62 -3.05 0.91
C PRO A 91 9.35 -3.88 -0.15
N GLU A 92 9.51 -3.36 -1.37
CA GLU A 92 10.19 -4.02 -2.48
C GLU A 92 11.68 -4.33 -2.20
N SER A 93 12.32 -3.61 -1.27
CA SER A 93 13.70 -3.87 -0.85
C SER A 93 13.81 -4.76 0.40
N MET A 94 12.69 -5.30 0.89
CA MET A 94 12.63 -6.10 2.12
C MET A 94 12.37 -7.58 1.79
N SER A 95 12.98 -8.49 2.55
CA SER A 95 12.59 -9.90 2.49
C SER A 95 11.13 -10.06 2.92
N LEU A 96 10.49 -11.14 2.47
CA LEU A 96 9.09 -11.42 2.80
C LEU A 96 8.87 -11.48 4.32
N GLU A 97 9.77 -12.12 5.05
CA GLU A 97 9.72 -12.25 6.50
C GLU A 97 9.79 -10.88 7.19
N ASN A 98 10.67 -9.98 6.70
CA ASN A 98 10.78 -8.64 7.22
C ASN A 98 9.55 -7.77 6.88
N GLN A 99 8.95 -7.95 5.70
CA GLN A 99 7.68 -7.29 5.38
C GLN A 99 6.59 -7.76 6.35
N ILE A 100 6.41 -9.07 6.49
CA ILE A 100 5.42 -9.66 7.41
C ILE A 100 5.63 -9.13 8.83
N ALA A 101 6.86 -9.16 9.36
CA ALA A 101 7.16 -8.68 10.70
C ALA A 101 6.92 -7.17 10.88
N THR A 102 7.28 -6.37 9.89
CA THR A 102 7.08 -4.90 9.92
C THR A 102 5.60 -4.55 9.98
N PHE A 103 4.78 -5.14 9.12
CA PHE A 103 3.35 -4.85 9.05
C PHE A 103 2.58 -5.47 10.23
N ALA A 104 3.01 -6.63 10.74
CA ALA A 104 2.47 -7.21 11.96
C ALA A 104 2.80 -6.39 13.23
N ASN A 105 3.85 -5.56 13.20
CA ASN A 105 4.21 -4.67 14.30
C ASN A 105 3.61 -3.25 14.16
N ALA A 106 3.30 -2.81 12.94
CA ALA A 106 2.79 -1.48 12.68
C ALA A 106 1.47 -1.20 13.42
N LYS A 107 1.38 0.00 14.02
CA LYS A 107 0.17 0.57 14.60
C LYS A 107 -0.42 1.68 13.73
N ILE A 108 0.43 2.37 12.97
CA ILE A 108 0.03 3.45 12.07
C ILE A 108 0.81 3.34 10.77
N ILE A 109 0.10 3.36 9.64
CA ILE A 109 0.66 3.28 8.30
C ILE A 109 0.18 4.47 7.48
N VAL A 110 1.08 5.28 6.95
CA VAL A 110 0.79 6.27 5.90
C VAL A 110 1.32 5.73 4.58
N ALA A 111 0.51 5.76 3.52
CA ALA A 111 0.98 5.28 2.23
C ALA A 111 0.20 5.89 1.05
N PRO A 112 0.86 6.26 -0.05
CA PRO A 112 0.20 6.43 -1.34
C PRO A 112 -0.44 5.12 -1.83
N HIS A 113 -1.59 5.24 -2.50
CA HIS A 113 -2.34 4.12 -3.06
C HIS A 113 -1.47 3.29 -4.02
N GLY A 114 -1.23 2.02 -3.67
CA GLY A 114 -0.43 1.11 -4.48
C GLY A 114 -0.14 -0.23 -3.81
N SER A 115 0.53 -1.12 -4.53
CA SER A 115 0.76 -2.51 -4.13
C SER A 115 1.48 -2.68 -2.80
N GLY A 116 2.25 -1.70 -2.32
CA GLY A 116 2.83 -1.75 -0.97
C GLY A 116 1.79 -1.94 0.15
N LEU A 117 0.56 -1.46 -0.05
CA LEU A 117 -0.56 -1.61 0.89
C LEU A 117 -1.15 -3.03 0.90
N THR A 118 -0.79 -3.94 -0.01
CA THR A 118 -1.26 -5.34 0.08
C THR A 118 -0.82 -6.00 1.39
N ASN A 119 0.34 -5.57 1.92
CA ASN A 119 0.91 -6.05 3.18
C ASN A 119 0.09 -5.71 4.43
N ILE A 120 -0.91 -4.81 4.35
CA ILE A 120 -1.81 -4.55 5.49
C ILE A 120 -2.61 -5.80 5.89
N VAL A 121 -2.65 -6.83 5.04
CA VAL A 121 -3.16 -8.17 5.39
C VAL A 121 -2.52 -8.74 6.67
N PHE A 122 -1.29 -8.34 7.01
CA PHE A 122 -0.55 -8.82 8.17
C PHE A 122 -0.75 -7.96 9.42
N CYS A 123 -1.41 -6.81 9.33
CA CYS A 123 -1.60 -5.90 10.45
C CYS A 123 -2.52 -6.49 11.53
N ASN A 124 -2.36 -6.00 12.76
CA ASN A 124 -3.27 -6.33 13.87
C ASN A 124 -4.53 -5.45 13.83
N PRO A 125 -5.69 -5.94 14.32
CA PRO A 125 -6.88 -5.11 14.50
C PRO A 125 -6.58 -3.80 15.24
N GLY A 126 -7.24 -2.71 14.85
CA GLY A 126 -7.02 -1.37 15.39
C GLY A 126 -5.82 -0.61 14.80
N THR A 127 -5.04 -1.22 13.88
CA THR A 127 -4.02 -0.48 13.12
C THR A 127 -4.67 0.63 12.32
N LYS A 128 -4.11 1.85 12.37
CA LYS A 128 -4.60 2.99 11.59
C LYS A 128 -3.90 3.03 10.24
N ILE A 129 -4.68 3.08 9.16
CA ILE A 129 -4.21 3.20 7.78
C ILE A 129 -4.61 4.58 7.26
N ILE A 130 -3.65 5.35 6.75
CA ILE A 130 -3.87 6.64 6.10
C ILE A 130 -3.43 6.47 4.64
N GLU A 131 -4.41 6.25 3.78
CA GLU A 131 -4.21 6.02 2.36
C GLU A 131 -4.26 7.34 1.57
N ILE A 132 -3.22 7.62 0.78
CA ILE A 132 -3.12 8.85 -0.03
C ILE A 132 -3.42 8.49 -1.49
N PHE A 133 -4.55 8.95 -2.01
CA PHE A 133 -4.98 8.71 -3.38
C PHE A 133 -4.46 9.77 -4.34
N SER A 134 -4.17 9.33 -5.57
CA SER A 134 -4.06 10.25 -6.71
C SER A 134 -5.43 10.87 -7.00
N PRO A 135 -5.52 12.15 -7.40
CA PRO A 135 -6.77 12.92 -7.39
C PRO A 135 -7.93 12.26 -8.14
N HIS A 136 -7.63 11.53 -9.21
CA HIS A 136 -8.64 10.90 -10.08
C HIS A 136 -8.60 9.37 -10.04
N TYR A 137 -7.88 8.76 -9.08
CA TYR A 137 -7.70 7.31 -9.00
C TYR A 137 -8.04 6.78 -7.60
N LEU A 138 -9.34 6.71 -7.30
CA LEU A 138 -9.85 6.15 -6.05
C LEU A 138 -10.24 4.67 -6.26
N ARG A 139 -9.72 3.79 -5.41
CA ARG A 139 -9.97 2.35 -5.43
C ARG A 139 -10.18 1.83 -4.02
N TYR A 140 -11.17 0.96 -3.84
CA TYR A 140 -11.63 0.51 -2.51
C TYR A 140 -10.88 -0.71 -1.96
N TYR A 141 -9.89 -1.25 -2.68
CA TYR A 141 -9.30 -2.57 -2.39
C TYR A 141 -8.74 -2.68 -0.96
N TYR A 142 -7.97 -1.68 -0.52
CA TYR A 142 -7.33 -1.71 0.80
C TYR A 142 -8.28 -1.32 1.93
N TRP A 143 -9.29 -0.49 1.63
CA TRP A 143 -10.41 -0.27 2.54
C TRP A 143 -11.15 -1.58 2.83
N GLN A 144 -11.41 -2.42 1.81
CA GLN A 144 -12.06 -3.72 2.02
C GLN A 144 -11.24 -4.65 2.92
N ILE A 145 -9.92 -4.74 2.71
CA ILE A 145 -9.02 -5.50 3.62
C ILE A 145 -9.12 -4.95 5.04
N SER A 146 -9.11 -3.63 5.18
CA SER A 146 -9.19 -2.95 6.47
C SER A 146 -10.48 -3.29 7.22
N GLN A 147 -11.63 -3.30 6.52
CA GLN A 147 -12.91 -3.67 7.12
C GLN A 147 -12.90 -5.13 7.61
N LEU A 148 -12.37 -6.06 6.81
CA LEU A 148 -12.34 -7.48 7.17
C LEU A 148 -11.38 -7.79 8.34
N LEU A 149 -10.37 -6.95 8.58
CA LEU A 149 -9.41 -7.10 9.68
C LEU A 149 -9.70 -6.23 10.90
N GLY A 150 -10.73 -5.37 10.84
CA GLY A 150 -10.98 -4.38 11.89
C GLY A 150 -9.87 -3.34 12.02
N LEU A 151 -9.28 -2.92 10.90
CA LEU A 151 -8.35 -1.78 10.85
C LEU A 151 -9.14 -0.47 10.74
N GLU A 152 -8.56 0.62 11.25
CA GLU A 152 -9.13 1.95 11.09
C GLU A 152 -8.58 2.62 9.83
N HIS A 153 -9.42 2.77 8.80
CA HIS A 153 -8.98 3.25 7.50
C HIS A 153 -9.44 4.69 7.23
N TYR A 154 -8.47 5.58 7.00
CA TYR A 154 -8.64 6.97 6.64
C TYR A 154 -8.01 7.21 5.27
N TYR A 155 -8.45 8.25 4.56
CA TYR A 155 -7.86 8.59 3.27
C TYR A 155 -7.75 10.08 3.01
N LEU A 156 -6.71 10.45 2.27
CA LEU A 156 -6.52 11.78 1.69
C LEU A 156 -6.53 11.66 0.17
N ILE A 157 -7.07 12.67 -0.49
CA ILE A 157 -6.99 12.81 -1.95
C ILE A 157 -5.96 13.89 -2.24
N GLY A 158 -5.03 13.61 -3.14
CA GLY A 158 -4.06 14.61 -3.61
C GLY A 158 -4.72 15.78 -4.32
N GLU A 159 -3.98 16.87 -4.47
CA GLU A 159 -4.44 18.07 -5.19
C GLU A 159 -4.56 17.79 -6.68
N ALA A 160 -5.71 18.13 -7.26
CA ALA A 160 -5.95 18.06 -8.69
C ALA A 160 -5.41 19.31 -9.40
N PHE A 161 -4.99 19.16 -10.65
CA PHE A 161 -4.72 20.31 -11.51
C PHE A 161 -6.01 21.11 -11.72
N SER A 162 -5.96 22.42 -11.48
CA SER A 162 -7.07 23.33 -11.78
C SER A 162 -7.41 23.37 -13.27
N CYS A 163 -6.41 23.19 -14.13
CA CYS A 163 -6.56 23.14 -15.59
C CYS A 163 -6.55 21.68 -16.09
N TYR A 164 -7.73 21.12 -16.31
CA TYR A 164 -7.90 19.75 -16.81
C TYR A 164 -7.21 19.46 -18.16
N PRO A 165 -7.21 20.38 -19.16
CA PRO A 165 -6.44 20.18 -20.39
C PRO A 165 -4.94 19.95 -20.17
N ILE A 166 -4.31 20.69 -19.24
CA ILE A 166 -2.88 20.50 -18.91
C ILE A 166 -2.67 19.10 -18.32
N ARG A 167 -3.55 18.68 -17.42
CA ARG A 167 -3.52 17.34 -16.83
C ARG A 167 -3.55 16.24 -17.88
N ASN A 168 -4.34 16.38 -18.94
CA ASN A 168 -4.42 15.39 -20.03
C ASN A 168 -3.18 15.37 -20.94
N ILE A 169 -2.41 16.46 -20.99
CA ILE A 169 -1.11 16.48 -21.67
C ILE A 169 -0.06 15.76 -20.82
N MET A 170 -0.13 15.92 -19.49
CA MET A 170 0.85 15.35 -18.56
C MET A 170 0.63 13.86 -18.28
N TYR A 171 -0.61 13.39 -18.26
CA TYR A 171 -0.95 12.03 -17.85
C TYR A 171 -1.92 11.36 -18.82
N GLU A 172 -1.50 10.21 -19.34
CA GLU A 172 -2.29 9.37 -20.26
C GLU A 172 -3.59 8.86 -19.63
N SER A 173 -3.61 8.66 -18.31
CA SER A 173 -4.79 8.19 -17.58
C SER A 173 -4.71 8.54 -16.09
N SER A 174 -5.82 8.41 -15.36
CA SER A 174 -5.81 8.57 -13.89
C SER A 174 -4.93 7.56 -13.17
N LEU A 175 -4.70 6.39 -13.78
CA LEU A 175 -3.84 5.36 -13.20
C LEU A 175 -2.41 5.86 -13.03
N VAL A 176 -1.91 6.72 -13.92
CA VAL A 176 -0.50 7.13 -13.92
C VAL A 176 -0.26 8.50 -13.29
N GLU A 177 -1.31 9.19 -12.86
CA GLU A 177 -1.25 10.55 -12.33
C GLU A 177 -0.52 10.62 -10.98
N ASP A 178 0.55 11.41 -10.93
CA ASP A 178 1.32 11.67 -9.70
C ASP A 178 0.48 12.49 -8.70
N ILE A 179 0.92 12.51 -7.45
CA ILE A 179 0.15 12.99 -6.31
C ILE A 179 0.87 14.19 -5.71
N PHE A 180 0.16 15.30 -5.56
CA PHE A 180 0.63 16.40 -4.73
C PHE A 180 -0.15 16.41 -3.41
N VAL A 181 0.54 16.29 -2.28
CA VAL A 181 -0.10 16.15 -0.97
C VAL A 181 -0.26 17.50 -0.30
N ASN A 182 -1.49 17.85 0.07
CA ASN A 182 -1.74 19.00 0.93
C ASN A 182 -1.30 18.69 2.38
N LEU A 183 -0.12 19.19 2.75
CA LEU A 183 0.47 18.93 4.07
C LEU A 183 -0.35 19.54 5.22
N GLY A 184 -1.10 20.61 4.96
CA GLY A 184 -2.04 21.20 5.93
C GLY A 184 -3.20 20.25 6.24
N SER A 185 -3.83 19.70 5.20
CA SER A 185 -4.89 18.69 5.35
C SER A 185 -4.39 17.42 6.02
N LEU A 186 -3.17 16.97 5.69
CA LEU A 186 -2.54 15.85 6.38
C LEU A 186 -2.36 16.14 7.87
N ASN A 187 -1.82 17.29 8.24
CA ASN A 187 -1.61 17.67 9.64
C ASN A 187 -2.94 17.75 10.41
N LEU A 188 -3.99 18.29 9.80
CA LEU A 188 -5.33 18.32 10.38
C LEU A 188 -5.88 16.91 10.60
N MET A 189 -5.68 16.01 9.64
CA MET A 189 -6.09 14.61 9.77
C MET A 189 -5.36 13.91 10.91
N LEU A 190 -4.03 14.05 10.98
CA LEU A 190 -3.21 13.44 12.04
C LEU A 190 -3.69 13.87 13.43
N LYS A 191 -4.05 15.15 13.60
CA LYS A 191 -4.67 15.67 14.84
C LYS A 191 -6.03 15.05 15.10
N ALA A 192 -6.90 15.03 14.10
CA ALA A 192 -8.28 14.56 14.23
C ALA A 192 -8.36 13.08 14.66
N ILE A 193 -7.39 12.25 14.25
CA ILE A 193 -7.35 10.82 14.57
C ILE A 193 -6.38 10.48 15.73
N GLY A 194 -5.88 11.50 16.44
CA GLY A 194 -5.12 11.36 17.68
C GLY A 194 -3.70 10.80 17.52
N ILE A 195 -3.04 11.07 16.38
CA ILE A 195 -1.65 10.65 16.14
C ILE A 195 -0.64 11.68 16.67
N ILE A 196 -1.04 12.96 16.63
CA ILE A 196 -0.28 14.13 17.08
C ILE A 196 -1.15 15.07 17.91
#